data_AF-A0A6M0BPD5-F1
#
_entry.id   AF-A0A6M0BPD5-F1
#
_cell.length_a   1.000
_cell.length_b   1.000
_cell.length_c   1.000
_cell.angle_alpha   90.00
_cell.angle_beta   90.00
_cell.angle_gamma   90.00
#
_symmetry.space_group_name_H-M   'P 1'
#
loop_
_entity.id
_entity.type
_entity.pdbx_description
1 polymer ?
#
loop_
_entity_poly.entity_id
_entity_poly.type
_entity_poly.pdbx_seq_one_letter_code
_entity_poly.pdbx_strand_id
1 'polypeptide(L)'
;MAKRKPIPETTKLQLWVKSAGRCEFKGCNTPVWYNGLTLSKGNFAEVAHIIASSKDGPRGTDQSEEMQVDFDNLMLLCKSCHKEIDDHPEKYPIELLRSWKQEHENRIDKNHHSIAIGGYARQVQQLCHPRIVPGMSLFG
;
A
#
# COMPACT_ATOMS: atom_id res chain seq x y z
N MET A 1 -8.91 20.75 -24.19
CA MET A 1 -8.72 19.49 -23.43
C MET A 1 -7.37 19.57 -22.73
N ALA A 2 -7.35 19.44 -21.40
CA ALA A 2 -6.10 19.49 -20.64
C ALA A 2 -5.18 18.33 -21.05
N LYS A 3 -3.88 18.60 -21.21
CA LYS A 3 -2.89 17.60 -21.60
C LYS A 3 -2.65 16.65 -20.41
N ARG A 4 -2.72 15.34 -20.64
CA ARG A 4 -2.40 14.34 -19.60
C ARG A 4 -0.91 14.45 -19.22
N LYS A 5 -0.63 14.73 -17.95
CA LYS A 5 0.73 14.73 -17.41
C LYS A 5 1.18 13.29 -17.15
N PRO A 6 2.42 12.93 -17.50
CA PRO A 6 2.99 11.65 -17.09
C PRO A 6 3.21 11.67 -15.57
N ILE A 7 2.75 10.63 -14.87
CA ILE A 7 3.00 10.47 -13.43
C ILE A 7 4.51 10.20 -13.23
N PRO A 8 5.21 10.97 -12.38
CA PRO A 8 6.62 10.76 -12.10
C PRO A 8 6.91 9.34 -11.59
N GLU A 9 8.06 8.77 -11.99
CA GLU A 9 8.46 7.44 -11.53
C GLU A 9 8.63 7.37 -10.01
N THR A 10 9.09 8.45 -9.37
CA THR A 10 9.19 8.55 -7.91
C THR A 10 7.83 8.39 -7.23
N THR A 11 6.78 9.05 -7.75
CA THR A 11 5.41 8.92 -7.26
C THR A 11 4.87 7.51 -7.44
N LYS A 12 5.14 6.87 -8.60
CA LYS A 12 4.75 5.47 -8.82
C LYS A 12 5.44 4.54 -7.82
N LEU A 13 6.75 4.68 -7.62
CA LEU A 13 7.51 3.88 -6.66
C LEU A 13 6.98 4.06 -5.23
N GLN A 14 6.71 5.30 -4.83
CA GLN A 14 6.12 5.61 -3.53
C GLN A 14 4.77 4.90 -3.37
N LEU A 15 3.90 4.98 -4.38
CA LEU A 15 2.59 4.31 -4.37
C LEU A 15 2.71 2.80 -4.25
N TRP A 16 3.65 2.18 -4.98
CA TRP A 16 3.95 0.76 -4.88
C TRP A 16 4.40 0.34 -3.47
N VAL A 17 5.28 1.13 -2.85
CA VAL A 17 5.81 0.86 -1.51
C VAL A 17 4.71 1.02 -0.46
N LYS A 18 3.96 2.13 -0.49
CA LYS A 18 2.86 2.40 0.46
C LYS A 18 1.72 1.39 0.37
N SER A 19 1.48 0.85 -0.83
CA SER A 19 0.49 -0.21 -1.06
C SER A 19 1.00 -1.62 -0.75
N ALA A 20 2.30 -1.78 -0.45
CA ALA A 20 3.01 -3.06 -0.36
C ALA A 20 2.83 -3.95 -1.62
N GLY A 21 2.69 -3.34 -2.80
CA GLY A 21 2.43 -4.03 -4.07
C GLY A 21 1.11 -4.82 -4.07
N ARG A 22 0.08 -4.30 -3.38
CA ARG A 22 -1.26 -4.91 -3.30
C ARG A 22 -2.32 -3.92 -3.71
N CYS A 23 -3.42 -4.43 -4.29
CA CYS A 23 -4.58 -3.63 -4.64
C CYS A 23 -5.19 -2.94 -3.40
N GLU A 24 -5.36 -1.62 -3.47
CA GLU A 24 -5.90 -0.79 -2.38
C GLU A 24 -7.44 -0.81 -2.29
N PHE A 25 -8.13 -1.47 -3.23
CA PHE A 25 -9.58 -1.62 -3.19
C PHE A 25 -10.03 -2.41 -1.94
N LYS A 26 -11.01 -1.88 -1.22
CA LYS A 26 -11.53 -2.50 0.01
C LYS A 26 -12.12 -3.87 -0.28
N GLY A 27 -11.56 -4.89 0.38
CA GLY A 27 -11.96 -6.30 0.20
C GLY A 27 -11.19 -7.05 -0.89
N CYS A 28 -10.33 -6.39 -1.68
CA CYS A 28 -9.47 -7.07 -2.66
C CYS A 28 -8.11 -7.46 -2.06
N ASN A 29 -7.24 -6.47 -1.82
CA ASN A 29 -5.89 -6.68 -1.27
C ASN A 29 -5.06 -7.76 -2.00
N THR A 30 -5.33 -8.03 -3.28
CA THR A 30 -4.57 -9.02 -4.07
C THR A 30 -3.17 -8.48 -4.40
N PRO A 31 -2.12 -9.32 -4.42
CA PRO A 31 -0.82 -8.91 -4.95
C PRO A 31 -0.93 -8.53 -6.43
N VAL A 32 -0.24 -7.48 -6.83
CA VAL A 32 -0.25 -6.98 -8.22
C VAL A 32 1.13 -7.06 -8.90
N TRP A 33 2.10 -7.73 -8.28
CA TRP A 33 3.45 -7.98 -8.83
C TRP A 33 3.62 -9.39 -9.45
N TYR A 34 2.53 -10.18 -9.48
CA TYR A 34 2.47 -11.45 -10.20
C TYR A 34 1.02 -11.79 -10.57
N ASN A 35 0.84 -12.69 -11.51
CA ASN A 35 -0.46 -13.25 -11.86
C ASN A 35 -0.81 -14.39 -10.90
N GLY A 36 -1.91 -14.28 -10.15
CA GLY A 36 -2.32 -15.27 -9.16
C GLY A 36 -2.59 -16.68 -9.70
N LEU A 37 -2.95 -16.80 -11.00
CA LEU A 37 -3.29 -18.07 -11.63
C LEU A 37 -2.08 -18.72 -12.31
N THR A 38 -1.30 -17.94 -13.08
CA THR A 38 -0.16 -18.46 -13.84
C THR A 38 1.16 -18.39 -13.07
N LEU A 39 1.17 -17.70 -11.93
CA LEU A 39 2.37 -17.39 -11.13
C LEU A 39 3.46 -16.61 -11.88
N SER A 40 3.15 -16.09 -13.08
CA SER A 40 4.10 -15.30 -13.85
C SER A 40 4.33 -13.96 -13.15
N LYS A 41 5.60 -13.62 -12.93
CA LYS A 41 6.01 -12.32 -12.38
C LYS A 41 5.77 -11.22 -13.41
N GLY A 42 5.36 -10.04 -12.95
CA GLY A 42 5.10 -8.91 -13.82
C GLY A 42 4.32 -7.81 -13.12
N ASN A 43 4.13 -6.68 -13.80
CA ASN A 43 3.29 -5.61 -13.29
C ASN A 43 1.84 -5.84 -13.74
N PHE A 44 0.97 -6.17 -12.78
CA PHE A 44 -0.48 -6.33 -12.96
C PHE A 44 -1.27 -5.23 -12.24
N ALA A 45 -0.59 -4.15 -11.87
CA ALA A 45 -1.18 -2.98 -11.22
C ALA A 45 -1.49 -1.89 -12.24
N GLU A 46 -2.54 -1.12 -11.94
CA GLU A 46 -2.90 0.10 -12.62
C GLU A 46 -2.92 1.24 -11.60
N VAL A 47 -2.43 2.41 -12.03
CA VAL A 47 -2.47 3.63 -11.23
C VAL A 47 -3.77 4.36 -11.55
N ALA A 48 -4.73 4.23 -10.66
CA ALA A 48 -6.04 4.83 -10.76
C ALA A 48 -6.04 6.24 -10.17
N HIS A 49 -6.82 7.15 -10.78
CA HIS A 49 -7.04 8.47 -10.20
C HIS A 49 -8.32 8.46 -9.38
N ILE A 50 -8.28 8.99 -8.15
CA ILE A 50 -9.47 9.19 -7.32
C ILE A 50 -10.34 10.28 -7.96
N ILE A 51 -9.75 11.43 -8.25
CA ILE A 51 -10.30 12.52 -9.06
C ILE A 51 -9.71 12.38 -10.46
N ALA A 52 -10.55 12.26 -11.49
CA ALA A 52 -10.08 12.09 -12.86
C ALA A 52 -9.04 13.13 -13.27
N SER A 53 -8.18 12.76 -14.24
CA SER A 53 -7.19 13.68 -14.80
C SER A 53 -7.81 14.83 -15.60
N SER A 54 -9.09 14.76 -15.93
CA SER A 54 -9.83 15.80 -16.65
C SER A 54 -11.20 16.02 -16.01
N LYS A 55 -11.71 17.24 -16.11
CA LYS A 55 -13.04 17.61 -15.60
C LYS A 55 -14.17 16.73 -16.16
N ASP A 56 -14.05 16.28 -17.41
CA ASP A 56 -15.04 15.43 -18.08
C ASP A 56 -14.88 13.92 -17.76
N GLY A 57 -13.89 13.55 -16.94
CA GLY A 57 -13.63 12.16 -16.58
C GLY A 57 -14.43 11.69 -15.35
N PRO A 58 -14.33 10.40 -14.97
CA PRO A 58 -14.97 9.87 -13.76
C PRO A 58 -14.57 10.67 -12.52
N ARG A 59 -15.56 11.24 -11.82
CA ARG A 59 -15.33 12.10 -10.65
C ARG A 59 -14.46 13.34 -10.94
N GLY A 60 -14.44 13.82 -12.18
CA GLY A 60 -13.71 15.03 -12.55
C GLY A 60 -14.23 16.27 -11.82
N THR A 61 -13.31 17.10 -11.34
CA THR A 61 -13.58 18.38 -10.67
C THR A 61 -12.77 19.51 -11.30
N ASP A 62 -12.93 20.73 -10.80
CA ASP A 62 -12.09 21.87 -11.22
C ASP A 62 -10.60 21.67 -10.85
N GLN A 63 -10.31 20.80 -9.87
CA GLN A 63 -8.95 20.48 -9.43
C GLN A 63 -8.29 19.36 -10.25
N SER A 64 -9.01 18.76 -11.22
CA SER A 64 -8.55 17.58 -11.98
C SER A 64 -7.15 17.75 -12.59
N GLU A 65 -6.84 18.93 -13.12
CA GLU A 65 -5.57 19.20 -13.79
C GLU A 65 -4.39 19.35 -12.81
N GLU A 66 -4.66 19.87 -11.63
CA GLU A 66 -3.67 20.06 -10.56
C GLU A 66 -3.34 18.72 -9.89
N MET A 67 -4.37 17.90 -9.66
CA MET A 67 -4.28 16.63 -8.94
C MET A 67 -3.77 15.44 -9.78
N GLN A 68 -3.50 15.62 -11.08
CA GLN A 68 -3.16 14.50 -11.99
C GLN A 68 -1.97 13.64 -11.53
N VAL A 69 -1.00 14.25 -10.86
CA VAL A 69 0.26 13.59 -10.46
C VAL A 69 0.44 13.59 -8.94
N ASP A 70 -0.57 14.06 -8.21
CA ASP A 70 -0.56 14.11 -6.76
C ASP A 70 -0.68 12.70 -6.19
N PHE A 71 0.26 12.31 -5.33
CA PHE A 71 0.25 11.00 -4.68
C PHE A 71 -1.07 10.70 -3.96
N ASP A 72 -1.66 11.69 -3.28
CA ASP A 72 -2.89 11.52 -2.50
C ASP A 72 -4.12 11.32 -3.41
N ASN A 73 -4.00 11.68 -4.69
CA ASN A 73 -5.02 11.43 -5.70
C ASN A 73 -4.86 10.10 -6.44
N LEU A 74 -3.81 9.34 -6.16
CA LEU A 74 -3.49 8.11 -6.89
C LEU A 74 -3.67 6.88 -6.00
N MET A 75 -4.28 5.84 -6.58
CA MET A 75 -4.45 4.53 -5.96
C MET A 75 -3.85 3.42 -6.81
N LEU A 76 -3.25 2.42 -6.16
CA LEU A 76 -2.76 1.21 -6.80
C LEU A 76 -3.85 0.14 -6.83
N LEU A 77 -4.36 -0.17 -8.01
CA LEU A 77 -5.45 -1.14 -8.17
C LEU A 77 -5.04 -2.28 -9.11
N CYS A 78 -5.68 -3.44 -8.97
CA CYS A 78 -5.66 -4.43 -10.04
C CYS A 78 -6.61 -3.99 -11.16
N LYS A 79 -6.41 -4.53 -12.37
CA LYS A 79 -7.21 -4.19 -13.55
C LYS A 79 -8.73 -4.29 -13.34
N SER A 80 -9.19 -5.34 -12.65
CA SER A 80 -10.63 -5.54 -12.40
C SER A 80 -11.21 -4.46 -11.48
N CYS A 81 -10.51 -4.13 -10.39
CA CYS A 81 -10.96 -3.11 -9.45
C CYS A 81 -10.87 -1.70 -10.03
N HIS A 82 -9.85 -1.41 -10.85
CA HIS A 82 -9.75 -0.13 -11.55
C HIS A 82 -10.92 0.07 -12.50
N LYS A 83 -11.25 -0.95 -13.31
CA LYS A 83 -12.44 -0.91 -14.17
C LYS A 83 -13.73 -0.70 -13.39
N GLU A 84 -13.91 -1.41 -12.27
CA GLU A 84 -15.11 -1.31 -11.43
C GLU A 84 -15.36 0.12 -10.94
N ILE A 85 -14.31 0.80 -10.45
CA ILE A 85 -14.47 2.17 -9.94
C ILE A 85 -14.69 3.19 -11.05
N ASP A 86 -14.11 2.99 -12.22
CA ASP A 86 -14.26 3.91 -13.36
C ASP A 86 -15.62 3.78 -14.04
N ASP A 87 -16.16 2.57 -14.12
CA ASP A 87 -17.47 2.31 -14.73
C ASP A 87 -18.65 2.77 -13.85
N HIS A 88 -18.45 2.90 -12.52
CA HIS A 88 -19.52 3.22 -11.56
C HIS A 88 -19.14 4.38 -10.61
N PRO A 89 -18.84 5.58 -11.12
CA PRO A 89 -18.36 6.69 -10.31
C PRO A 89 -19.31 7.13 -9.19
N GLU A 90 -20.62 6.90 -9.36
CA GLU A 90 -21.65 7.17 -8.35
C GLU A 90 -21.60 6.23 -7.15
N LYS A 91 -21.16 4.98 -7.34
CA LYS A 91 -20.98 4.00 -6.25
C LYS A 91 -19.69 4.23 -5.47
N TYR A 92 -18.70 4.85 -6.11
CA TYR A 92 -17.35 5.03 -5.60
C TYR A 92 -16.97 6.51 -5.53
N PRO A 93 -17.61 7.32 -4.66
CA PRO A 93 -17.31 8.74 -4.54
C PRO A 93 -15.89 8.98 -4.01
N ILE A 94 -15.35 10.17 -4.27
CA ILE A 94 -13.98 10.61 -3.92
C ILE A 94 -13.63 10.30 -2.47
N GLU A 95 -14.49 10.69 -1.53
CA GLU A 95 -14.24 10.52 -0.09
C GLU A 95 -14.18 9.05 0.32
N LEU A 96 -14.97 8.19 -0.34
CA LEU A 96 -14.93 6.75 -0.09
C LEU A 96 -13.59 6.16 -0.55
N LEU A 97 -13.14 6.50 -1.75
CA LEU A 97 -11.86 6.01 -2.28
C LEU A 97 -10.67 6.51 -1.45
N ARG A 98 -10.68 7.77 -1.03
CA ARG A 98 -9.69 8.33 -0.09
C ARG A 98 -9.66 7.56 1.23
N SER A 99 -10.84 7.26 1.79
CA SER A 99 -10.91 6.48 3.03
C SER A 99 -10.30 5.09 2.87
N TRP A 100 -10.54 4.41 1.73
CA TRP A 100 -10.01 3.07 1.48
C TRP A 100 -8.50 3.07 1.26
N LYS A 101 -7.99 4.05 0.51
CA LYS A 101 -6.55 4.29 0.35
C LYS A 101 -5.90 4.43 1.73
N GLN A 102 -6.41 5.35 2.55
CA GLN A 102 -5.88 5.63 3.88
C GLN A 102 -5.98 4.41 4.81
N GLU A 103 -7.10 3.69 4.82
CA GLU A 103 -7.27 2.45 5.59
C GLU A 103 -6.21 1.40 5.20
N HIS A 104 -5.95 1.24 3.90
CA HIS A 104 -4.98 0.29 3.38
C HIS A 104 -3.54 0.66 3.76
N GLU A 105 -3.12 1.89 3.46
CA GLU A 105 -1.76 2.35 3.75
C GLU A 105 -1.47 2.34 5.25
N ASN A 106 -2.42 2.76 6.09
CA ASN A 106 -2.27 2.70 7.55
C ASN A 106 -2.12 1.26 8.06
N ARG A 107 -2.85 0.31 7.46
CA ARG A 107 -2.72 -1.12 7.80
C ARG A 107 -1.33 -1.64 7.42
N ILE A 108 -0.80 -1.25 6.27
CA ILE A 108 0.56 -1.60 5.83
C ILE A 108 1.60 -1.00 6.79
N ASP A 109 1.50 0.30 7.11
CA ASP A 109 2.43 0.98 8.02
C ASP A 109 2.44 0.35 9.43
N LYS A 110 1.28 0.04 10.00
CA LYS A 110 1.16 -0.66 11.29
C LYS A 110 1.82 -2.04 11.26
N ASN A 111 1.64 -2.78 10.18
CA ASN A 111 2.27 -4.08 10.00
C ASN A 111 3.79 -3.96 9.89
N HIS A 112 4.32 -2.93 9.22
CA HIS A 112 5.76 -2.67 9.18
C HIS A 112 6.33 -2.29 10.55
N HIS A 113 5.60 -1.55 11.38
CA HIS A 113 6.05 -1.23 12.74
C HIS A 113 6.17 -2.48 13.62
N SER A 114 5.28 -3.46 13.44
CA SER A 114 5.38 -4.74 14.15
C SER A 114 6.60 -5.58 13.74
N ILE A 115 7.12 -5.39 12.51
CA ILE A 115 8.36 -6.01 12.03
C ILE A 115 9.59 -5.27 12.59
N ALA A 116 9.54 -3.94 12.67
CA ALA A 116 10.61 -3.12 13.25
C ALA A 116 10.85 -3.41 14.74
N ILE A 117 9.81 -3.77 15.50
CA ILE A 117 9.93 -4.18 16.91
C ILE A 117 10.09 -5.71 17.05
N GLY A 118 9.66 -6.48 16.05
CA GLY A 118 9.62 -7.95 16.07
C GLY A 118 10.90 -8.67 15.64
N GLY A 119 11.89 -7.96 15.06
CA GLY A 119 13.14 -8.57 14.59
C GLY A 119 14.25 -8.71 15.63
N TYR A 120 14.17 -8.05 16.79
CA TYR A 120 15.25 -8.07 17.80
C TYR A 120 14.79 -8.36 19.23
N ALA A 121 13.51 -8.18 19.59
CA ALA A 121 13.12 -8.19 21.00
C ALA A 121 12.66 -9.55 21.58
N ARG A 122 12.35 -10.56 20.75
CA ARG A 122 11.83 -11.85 21.28
C ARG A 122 12.86 -12.94 21.53
N GLN A 123 14.12 -12.76 21.15
CA GLN A 123 15.14 -13.83 21.27
C GLN A 123 16.37 -13.48 22.14
N VAL A 124 16.49 -12.24 22.62
CA VAL A 124 17.63 -11.83 23.47
C VAL A 124 17.34 -11.84 24.97
N GLN A 125 16.09 -12.02 25.42
CA GLN A 125 15.82 -12.05 26.87
C GLN A 125 16.06 -13.43 27.53
N GLN A 126 16.28 -14.49 26.74
CA GLN A 126 16.70 -15.81 27.24
C GLN A 126 18.22 -16.06 27.17
N LEU A 127 19.01 -15.14 26.62
CA LEU A 127 20.48 -15.29 26.52
C LEU A 127 21.28 -14.38 27.47
N CYS A 128 20.61 -13.49 28.22
CA CYS A 128 21.28 -12.54 29.11
C CYS A 128 20.96 -12.74 30.61
N HIS A 129 20.49 -13.92 31.03
CA HIS A 129 20.52 -14.27 32.45
C HIS A 129 21.88 -14.90 32.76
N PRO A 130 22.75 -14.26 33.57
CA PRO A 130 23.91 -14.95 34.09
C PRO A 130 23.39 -16.09 34.98
N ARG A 131 23.66 -17.35 34.59
CA ARG A 131 23.65 -18.46 35.55
C ARG A 131 24.75 -18.15 36.55
N ILE A 132 24.39 -17.52 37.65
CA ILE A 132 25.17 -17.56 38.89
C ILE A 132 25.25 -19.05 39.26
N VAL A 133 26.37 -19.70 38.98
CA VAL A 133 26.67 -21.02 39.51
C VAL A 133 27.00 -20.86 41.00
N PRO A 134 26.23 -21.44 41.92
CA PRO A 134 26.56 -21.38 43.33
C PRO A 134 27.67 -22.39 43.64
N GLY A 135 28.76 -21.88 44.21
CA GLY A 135 29.68 -22.56 45.14
C GLY A 135 30.04 -24.03 44.88
N MET A 136 31.24 -24.25 44.31
CA MET A 136 32.02 -25.44 44.62
C MET A 136 33.06 -25.07 45.70
N SER A 137 32.67 -25.26 46.95
CA SER A 137 33.58 -25.53 48.05
C SER A 137 33.55 -27.03 48.30
N LEU A 138 34.67 -27.71 48.10
CA LEU A 138 34.94 -28.98 48.76
C LEU A 138 36.40 -28.95 49.22
N PHE A 139 36.56 -28.71 50.51
CA PHE A 139 37.70 -29.17 51.30
C PHE A 139 37.77 -30.71 51.22
N GLY A 140 39.00 -31.24 51.19
CA GLY A 140 39.32 -32.67 51.26
C GLY A 140 40.73 -32.92 50.79
#